data_AF-A0A914SRV7-F1
#
_entry.id   AF-A0A914SRV7-F1
#
_cell.length_a   1.000
_cell.length_b   1.000
_cell.length_c   1.000
_cell.angle_alpha   90.00
_cell.angle_beta   90.00
_cell.angle_gamma   90.00
#
_symmetry.space_group_name_H-M   'P 1'
#
loop_
_entity.id
_entity.type
_entity.pdbx_description
1 polymer ?
#
loop_
_entity_poly.entity_id
_entity_poly.type
_entity_poly.pdbx_seq_one_letter_code
_entity_poly.pdbx_strand_id
1 'polypeptide(L)'
;MFLRLLPLNQRIISAACRRFGTTSLCSAKKIVEKTDGNVTVIEVESVAEPQKPKLELGEHSCALCALPVKIKYTDVLILEQFMREDGTVLPKQITGICAKQQYRLERCVMQAHWAGLFPDKTLPDFDRAGYKRFNRYWDDDWDMYKTEIKVKPGSWFYVHQHLPRAPLYNNIKRNFNKTKDTSTS
;
A
#
# COMPACT_ATOMS: atom_id res chain seq x y z
N MET A 1 30.84 25.27 -49.30
CA MET A 1 31.38 24.17 -48.48
C MET A 1 31.24 24.55 -47.00
N PHE A 2 30.71 23.64 -46.18
CA PHE A 2 30.59 23.66 -44.69
C PHE A 2 29.54 24.62 -44.09
N LEU A 3 28.26 24.22 -44.01
CA LEU A 3 27.59 23.41 -42.96
C LEU A 3 27.35 24.15 -41.63
N ARG A 4 26.08 24.52 -41.44
CA ARG A 4 25.48 24.97 -40.17
C ARG A 4 25.56 23.84 -39.13
N LEU A 5 26.13 24.10 -37.97
CA LEU A 5 26.02 23.24 -36.80
C LEU A 5 24.75 23.63 -36.03
N LEU A 6 23.74 22.76 -36.03
CA LEU A 6 22.63 22.79 -35.08
C LEU A 6 22.99 21.94 -33.85
N PRO A 7 22.55 22.34 -32.64
CA PRO A 7 22.94 21.69 -31.40
C PRO A 7 22.36 20.28 -31.24
N LEU A 8 23.17 19.44 -30.60
CA LEU A 8 22.91 18.05 -30.27
C LEU A 8 21.58 17.87 -29.52
N ASN A 9 20.68 17.18 -30.21
CA ASN A 9 19.40 16.68 -29.75
C ASN A 9 19.61 15.70 -28.58
N GLN A 10 19.38 16.13 -27.35
CA GLN A 10 19.46 15.25 -26.18
C GLN A 10 18.11 14.58 -25.90
N ARG A 11 18.07 13.30 -26.27
CA ARG A 11 17.42 12.19 -25.55
C ARG A 11 15.89 12.27 -25.39
N ILE A 12 15.21 11.91 -26.47
CA ILE A 12 13.95 11.16 -26.37
C ILE A 12 14.33 9.76 -25.84
N ILE A 13 14.32 9.57 -24.52
CA ILE A 13 14.17 8.23 -23.97
C ILE A 13 12.69 7.93 -24.13
N SER A 14 12.32 7.47 -25.33
CA SER A 14 11.07 6.75 -25.51
C SER A 14 11.21 5.50 -24.66
N ALA A 15 10.63 5.52 -23.47
CA ALA A 15 10.37 4.32 -22.70
C ALA A 15 9.27 3.52 -23.41
N ALA A 16 9.55 3.09 -24.65
CA ALA A 16 8.92 1.93 -25.25
C ALA A 16 9.42 0.74 -24.42
N CYS A 17 8.78 0.53 -23.27
CA CYS A 17 8.79 -0.76 -22.61
C CYS A 17 8.27 -1.73 -23.67
N ARG A 18 9.19 -2.51 -24.24
CA ARG A 18 8.88 -3.53 -25.24
C ARG A 18 7.89 -4.47 -24.58
N ARG A 19 6.62 -4.42 -24.98
CA ARG A 19 5.64 -5.44 -24.63
C ARG A 19 6.07 -6.70 -25.35
N PHE A 20 6.72 -7.63 -24.65
CA PHE A 20 7.07 -8.96 -25.19
C PHE A 20 5.85 -9.91 -25.29
N GLY A 21 4.63 -9.37 -25.36
CA GLY A 21 3.41 -10.16 -25.46
C GLY A 21 2.42 -9.52 -26.43
N THR A 22 1.95 -10.31 -27.40
CA THR A 22 0.88 -9.98 -28.36
C THR A 22 -0.51 -10.38 -27.85
N THR A 23 -0.59 -11.02 -26.68
CA THR A 23 -1.85 -11.51 -26.12
C THR A 23 -2.75 -10.36 -25.68
N SER A 24 -4.05 -10.50 -25.95
CA SER A 24 -5.10 -9.58 -25.51
C SER A 24 -5.06 -9.35 -23.98
N LEU A 25 -5.49 -8.16 -23.57
CA LEU A 25 -5.46 -7.70 -22.18
C LEU A 25 -6.11 -8.73 -21.25
N CYS A 26 -5.30 -9.17 -20.28
CA CYS A 26 -5.48 -10.28 -19.36
C CYS A 26 -6.92 -10.46 -18.86
N SER A 27 -7.54 -11.58 -19.20
CA SER A 27 -8.62 -12.17 -18.41
C SER A 27 -8.03 -12.88 -17.19
N ALA A 28 -8.75 -12.86 -16.07
CA ALA A 28 -8.49 -13.70 -14.92
C ALA A 28 -8.42 -15.18 -15.35
N LYS A 29 -7.32 -15.84 -15.02
CA LYS A 29 -7.11 -17.26 -15.31
C LYS A 29 -7.11 -18.04 -14.00
N LYS A 30 -7.84 -19.13 -13.96
CA LYS A 30 -7.83 -20.08 -12.84
C LYS A 30 -7.05 -21.31 -13.27
N ILE A 31 -6.12 -21.74 -12.42
CA ILE A 31 -5.38 -22.98 -12.60
C ILE A 31 -6.15 -24.06 -11.85
N VAL A 32 -6.53 -25.14 -12.54
CA VAL A 32 -7.24 -26.29 -11.97
C VAL A 32 -6.31 -27.48 -12.01
N GLU A 33 -6.04 -28.07 -10.85
CA GLU A 33 -5.27 -29.30 -10.70
C GLU A 33 -6.21 -30.47 -10.49
N LYS A 34 -6.07 -31.52 -11.30
CA LYS A 34 -6.79 -32.79 -11.17
C LYS A 34 -5.76 -33.92 -10.96
N THR A 35 -5.92 -34.68 -9.89
CA THR A 35 -5.02 -35.78 -9.51
C THR A 35 -5.71 -37.11 -9.81
N ASP A 36 -5.31 -37.76 -10.89
CA ASP A 36 -5.79 -39.09 -11.26
C ASP A 36 -4.69 -40.12 -10.91
N GLY A 37 -4.70 -40.59 -9.66
CA GLY A 37 -3.71 -41.54 -9.14
C GLY A 37 -2.31 -40.94 -9.04
N ASN A 38 -1.40 -41.33 -9.95
CA ASN A 38 0.00 -40.87 -9.99
C ASN A 38 0.24 -39.77 -11.04
N VAL A 39 -0.81 -39.31 -11.75
CA VAL A 39 -0.70 -38.26 -12.76
C VAL A 39 -1.47 -37.02 -12.30
N THR A 40 -0.78 -35.88 -12.28
CA THR A 40 -1.36 -34.57 -11.99
C THR A 40 -1.58 -33.80 -13.29
N VAL A 41 -2.84 -33.63 -13.69
CA VAL A 41 -3.22 -32.85 -14.87
C VAL A 41 -3.50 -31.41 -14.43
N ILE A 42 -2.76 -30.46 -15.00
CA ILE A 42 -2.88 -29.03 -14.71
C ILE A 42 -3.53 -28.34 -15.92
N GLU A 43 -4.76 -27.87 -15.75
CA GLU A 43 -5.54 -27.17 -16.77
C GLU A 43 -5.68 -25.68 -16.43
N VAL A 44 -5.74 -24.83 -17.46
CA VAL A 44 -5.96 -23.37 -17.29
C VAL A 44 -7.32 -23.02 -17.84
N GLU A 45 -8.23 -22.62 -16.95
CA GLU A 45 -9.57 -22.17 -17.30
C GLU A 45 -9.64 -20.64 -17.30
N SER A 46 -10.28 -20.05 -18.32
CA SER A 46 -10.51 -18.61 -18.37
C SER A 46 -11.76 -18.24 -17.57
N VAL A 47 -11.60 -17.42 -16.54
CA VAL A 47 -12.71 -16.92 -15.72
C VAL A 47 -13.22 -15.61 -16.31
N ALA A 48 -14.54 -15.51 -16.49
CA ALA A 48 -15.16 -14.27 -16.94
C ALA A 48 -15.06 -13.20 -15.84
N GLU A 49 -14.46 -12.06 -16.14
CA GLU A 49 -14.35 -10.95 -15.20
C GLU A 49 -15.67 -10.17 -15.11
N PRO A 50 -16.08 -9.71 -13.91
CA PRO A 50 -17.20 -8.79 -13.79
C PRO A 50 -16.89 -7.48 -14.52
N GLN A 51 -17.89 -6.89 -15.17
CA GLN A 51 -17.74 -5.60 -15.83
C GLN A 51 -17.44 -4.52 -14.78
N LYS A 52 -16.21 -4.02 -14.76
CA LYS A 52 -15.81 -2.91 -13.88
C LYS A 52 -16.16 -1.58 -14.55
N PRO A 53 -16.75 -0.62 -13.81
CA PRO A 53 -17.01 0.71 -14.36
C PRO A 53 -15.69 1.35 -14.78
N LYS A 54 -15.67 1.92 -15.99
CA LYS A 54 -14.52 2.68 -16.48
C LYS A 54 -14.44 3.98 -15.69
N LEU A 55 -13.37 4.16 -14.92
CA LEU A 55 -13.09 5.44 -14.28
C LEU A 55 -12.47 6.39 -15.30
N GLU A 56 -13.04 7.58 -15.44
CA GLU A 56 -12.45 8.67 -16.20
C GLU A 56 -11.36 9.33 -15.34
N LEU A 57 -10.09 9.12 -15.70
CA LEU A 57 -8.97 9.63 -14.92
C LEU A 57 -8.78 11.15 -15.02
N GLY A 58 -9.41 11.81 -16.01
CA GLY A 58 -9.25 13.25 -16.25
C GLY A 58 -7.77 13.65 -16.34
N GLU A 59 -7.39 14.69 -15.59
CA GLU A 59 -6.00 15.17 -15.46
C GLU A 59 -5.15 14.38 -14.45
N HIS A 60 -5.74 13.43 -13.72
CA HIS A 60 -5.05 12.73 -12.65
C HIS A 60 -4.19 11.57 -13.17
N SER A 61 -3.00 11.45 -12.59
CA SER A 61 -2.04 10.38 -12.96
C SER A 61 -2.47 8.96 -12.57
N CYS A 62 -3.44 8.79 -11.67
CA CYS A 62 -3.83 7.48 -11.15
C CYS A 62 -5.28 7.44 -10.65
N ALA A 63 -5.92 6.26 -10.65
CA ALA A 63 -7.30 6.09 -10.21
C ALA A 63 -7.55 6.58 -8.76
N LEU A 64 -6.61 6.30 -7.85
CA LEU A 64 -6.70 6.75 -6.46
C LEU A 64 -6.37 8.24 -6.28
N CYS A 65 -5.69 8.85 -7.26
CA CYS A 65 -5.34 10.26 -7.26
C CYS A 65 -6.52 11.12 -7.73
N ALA A 66 -7.42 10.54 -8.51
CA ALA A 66 -8.67 11.16 -8.96
C ALA A 66 -9.71 11.24 -7.83
N LEU A 67 -9.57 10.41 -6.79
CA LEU A 67 -10.43 10.48 -5.63
C LEU A 67 -10.07 11.72 -4.78
N PRO A 68 -11.04 12.57 -4.40
CA PRO A 68 -10.78 13.75 -3.58
C PRO A 68 -10.51 13.42 -2.11
N VAL A 69 -10.64 12.15 -1.71
CA VAL A 69 -10.55 11.69 -0.33
C VAL A 69 -9.28 10.87 -0.09
N LYS A 70 -8.65 11.13 1.06
CA LYS A 70 -7.52 10.36 1.57
C LYS A 70 -7.99 8.98 2.05
N ILE A 71 -7.58 7.91 1.38
CA ILE A 71 -7.94 6.52 1.71
C ILE A 71 -7.43 6.14 3.11
N LYS A 72 -8.31 5.57 3.93
CA LYS A 72 -8.06 5.03 5.26
C LYS A 72 -8.11 3.50 5.26
N TYR A 73 -7.60 2.87 6.33
CA TYR A 73 -7.70 1.41 6.51
C TYR A 73 -9.14 0.92 6.73
N THR A 74 -10.04 1.82 7.16
CA THR A 74 -11.47 1.56 7.34
C THR A 74 -12.22 1.41 6.02
N ASP A 75 -11.63 1.85 4.90
CA ASP A 75 -12.29 1.88 3.58
C ASP A 75 -12.18 0.51 2.89
N VAL A 76 -12.73 -0.52 3.56
CA VAL A 76 -12.65 -1.95 3.19
C VAL A 76 -13.00 -2.18 1.72
N LEU A 77 -14.09 -1.58 1.24
CA LEU A 77 -14.58 -1.76 -0.14
C LEU A 77 -13.60 -1.27 -1.20
N ILE A 78 -12.84 -0.21 -0.92
CA ILE A 78 -11.83 0.30 -1.87
C ILE A 78 -10.60 -0.60 -1.80
N LEU A 79 -10.17 -0.98 -0.60
CA LEU A 79 -8.99 -1.83 -0.41
C LEU A 79 -9.16 -3.20 -1.07
N GLU A 80 -10.33 -3.82 -0.97
CA GLU A 80 -10.63 -5.13 -1.57
C GLU A 80 -10.43 -5.17 -3.09
N GLN A 81 -10.68 -4.07 -3.79
CA GLN A 81 -10.50 -3.98 -5.24
C GLN A 81 -9.03 -4.13 -5.67
N PHE A 82 -8.10 -3.82 -4.76
CA PHE A 82 -6.66 -3.89 -5.01
C PHE A 82 -6.00 -5.10 -4.34
N MET A 83 -6.79 -6.02 -3.79
CA MET A 83 -6.30 -7.23 -3.16
C MET A 83 -6.63 -8.48 -3.99
N ARG A 84 -5.87 -9.55 -3.76
CA ARG A 84 -6.21 -10.90 -4.19
C ARG A 84 -7.24 -11.54 -3.26
N GLU A 85 -7.66 -12.74 -3.60
CA GLU A 85 -8.50 -13.58 -2.72
C GLU A 85 -7.80 -13.81 -1.37
N ASP A 86 -6.48 -14.04 -1.39
CA ASP A 86 -5.64 -14.25 -0.19
C ASP A 86 -5.41 -13.00 0.68
N GLY A 87 -5.95 -11.83 0.30
CA GLY A 87 -5.73 -10.58 1.03
C GLY A 87 -4.36 -9.93 0.80
N THR A 88 -3.55 -10.45 -0.12
CA THR A 88 -2.30 -9.82 -0.58
C THR A 88 -2.57 -8.71 -1.58
N VAL A 89 -1.78 -7.62 -1.53
CA VAL A 89 -1.96 -6.47 -2.41
C VAL A 89 -1.47 -6.79 -3.82
N LEU A 90 -2.24 -6.38 -4.83
CA LEU A 90 -1.87 -6.51 -6.24
C LEU A 90 -0.64 -5.63 -6.57
N PRO A 91 0.27 -6.11 -7.44
CA PRO A 91 1.46 -5.36 -7.81
C PRO A 91 1.10 -4.13 -8.66
N LYS A 92 1.91 -3.07 -8.53
CA LYS A 92 1.75 -1.79 -9.22
C LYS A 92 1.56 -1.90 -10.73
N GLN A 93 2.21 -2.87 -11.37
CA GLN A 93 2.14 -3.07 -12.82
C GLN A 93 0.74 -3.46 -13.30
N ILE A 94 -0.02 -4.14 -12.44
CA ILE A 94 -1.40 -4.59 -12.73
C ILE A 94 -2.38 -3.50 -12.29
N THR A 95 -2.19 -2.91 -11.11
CA THR A 95 -3.10 -1.90 -10.55
C THR A 95 -3.03 -0.55 -11.28
N GLY A 96 -1.88 -0.21 -11.86
CA GLY A 96 -1.67 1.04 -12.59
C GLY A 96 -1.63 2.30 -11.71
N ILE A 97 -1.51 2.16 -10.39
CA ILE A 97 -1.46 3.30 -9.46
C ILE A 97 -0.04 3.89 -9.34
N CYS A 98 0.06 5.15 -8.91
CA CYS A 98 1.36 5.77 -8.68
C CYS A 98 2.04 5.22 -7.41
N ALA A 99 3.38 5.28 -7.36
CA ALA A 99 4.15 4.61 -6.30
C ALA A 99 3.77 5.09 -4.88
N LYS A 100 3.52 6.40 -4.72
CA LYS A 100 3.09 6.99 -3.45
C LYS A 100 1.77 6.38 -2.95
N GLN A 101 0.80 6.20 -3.86
CA GLN A 101 -0.48 5.60 -3.52
C GLN A 101 -0.37 4.09 -3.29
N GLN A 102 0.51 3.39 -4.02
CA GLN A 102 0.81 1.98 -3.76
C GLN A 102 1.31 1.77 -2.32
N TYR A 103 2.33 2.53 -1.88
CA TYR A 103 2.84 2.42 -0.50
C TYR A 103 1.82 2.81 0.57
N ARG A 104 0.93 3.77 0.25
CA ARG A 104 -0.18 4.13 1.13
C ARG A 104 -1.17 2.97 1.26
N LEU A 105 -1.56 2.38 0.14
CA LEU A 105 -2.51 1.28 0.08
C LEU A 105 -1.98 0.06 0.82
N GLU A 106 -0.71 -0.31 0.62
CA GLU A 106 -0.07 -1.43 1.34
C GLU A 106 -0.11 -1.23 2.86
N ARG A 107 0.14 -0.01 3.35
CA ARG A 107 0.04 0.31 4.78
C ARG A 107 -1.39 0.25 5.30
N CYS A 108 -2.35 0.80 4.55
CA CYS A 108 -3.77 0.72 4.92
C CYS A 108 -4.26 -0.74 4.95
N VAL A 109 -3.86 -1.58 3.99
CA VAL A 109 -4.22 -3.01 3.98
C VAL A 109 -3.61 -3.74 5.17
N MET A 110 -2.35 -3.49 5.49
CA MET A 110 -1.69 -4.07 6.67
C MET A 110 -2.39 -3.65 7.98
N GLN A 111 -2.75 -2.37 8.11
CA GLN A 111 -3.55 -1.87 9.23
C GLN A 111 -4.90 -2.59 9.29
N ALA A 112 -5.64 -2.66 8.19
CA ALA A 112 -6.95 -3.32 8.13
C ALA A 112 -6.89 -4.81 8.53
N HIS A 113 -5.87 -5.55 8.09
CA HIS A 113 -5.61 -6.92 8.53
C HIS A 113 -5.39 -7.00 10.04
N TRP A 114 -4.60 -6.07 10.60
CA TRP A 114 -4.31 -6.02 12.02
C TRP A 114 -5.49 -5.58 12.89
N ALA A 115 -6.43 -4.79 12.35
CA ALA A 115 -7.72 -4.47 12.95
C ALA A 115 -8.72 -5.62 12.83
N GLY A 116 -8.49 -6.57 11.92
CA GLY A 116 -9.40 -7.68 11.66
C GLY A 116 -10.60 -7.32 10.79
N LEU A 117 -10.44 -6.36 9.88
CA LEU A 117 -11.49 -5.97 8.93
C LEU A 117 -11.68 -6.97 7.77
N PHE A 118 -10.75 -7.91 7.58
CA PHE A 118 -10.79 -8.91 6.51
C PHE A 118 -10.80 -10.36 7.07
N PRO A 119 -11.90 -10.82 7.70
CA PRO A 119 -11.96 -12.17 8.28
C PRO A 119 -11.77 -13.27 7.24
N ASP A 120 -12.28 -13.09 6.03
CA ASP A 120 -12.26 -14.11 4.98
C ASP A 120 -10.93 -14.21 4.24
N LYS A 121 -10.11 -13.14 4.31
CA LYS A 121 -8.86 -13.00 3.55
C LYS A 121 -7.62 -13.10 4.45
N THR A 122 -7.79 -13.38 5.73
CA THR A 122 -6.67 -13.65 6.63
C THR A 122 -6.30 -15.12 6.54
N LEU A 123 -5.08 -15.41 6.11
CA LEU A 123 -4.51 -16.75 6.23
C LEU A 123 -4.60 -17.24 7.69
N PRO A 124 -4.84 -18.53 7.94
CA PRO A 124 -4.83 -19.11 9.29
C PRO A 124 -3.49 -18.88 10.03
N ASP A 125 -2.42 -18.64 9.27
CA ASP A 125 -1.07 -18.30 9.76
C ASP A 125 -0.91 -16.85 10.26
N PHE A 126 -1.94 -16.00 10.19
CA PHE A 126 -1.94 -14.73 10.93
C PHE A 126 -2.10 -15.01 12.42
N ASP A 127 -1.03 -15.53 13.03
CA ASP A 127 -0.96 -15.93 14.42
C ASP A 127 -1.31 -14.72 15.30
N ARG A 128 -2.58 -14.68 15.74
CA ARG A 128 -3.13 -13.67 16.66
C ARG A 128 -2.74 -13.95 18.10
N ALA A 129 -1.83 -14.89 18.36
CA ALA A 129 -1.33 -15.17 19.70
C ALA A 129 -0.66 -13.94 20.38
N GLY A 130 -0.62 -13.99 21.71
CA GLY A 130 0.01 -12.95 22.53
C GLY A 130 -0.69 -11.60 22.44
N TYR A 131 0.08 -10.53 22.24
CA TYR A 131 -0.43 -9.16 22.18
C TYR A 131 -1.21 -8.84 20.90
N LYS A 132 -1.10 -9.68 19.86
CA LYS A 132 -1.77 -9.48 18.57
C LYS A 132 -3.28 -9.77 18.61
N ARG A 133 -3.78 -10.37 19.70
CA ARG A 133 -5.22 -10.65 19.92
C ARG A 133 -6.04 -9.41 20.24
N PHE A 134 -5.39 -8.34 20.71
CA PHE A 134 -6.10 -7.14 21.15
C PHE A 134 -6.48 -6.27 19.95
N ASN A 135 -7.64 -5.62 20.03
CA ASN A 135 -8.11 -4.71 19.00
C ASN A 135 -7.11 -3.56 18.81
N ARG A 136 -6.73 -3.31 17.55
CA ARG A 136 -5.87 -2.20 17.15
C ARG A 136 -6.59 -1.33 16.15
N TYR A 137 -6.50 -0.04 16.37
CA TYR A 137 -7.06 0.99 15.51
C TYR A 137 -5.97 2.02 15.23
N TRP A 138 -6.09 2.70 14.10
CA TRP A 138 -5.19 3.78 13.68
C TRP A 138 -6.04 5.00 13.32
N ASP A 139 -5.43 6.18 13.36
CA ASP A 139 -6.05 7.43 12.87
C ASP A 139 -5.51 7.74 11.45
N ASP A 140 -4.24 7.42 11.19
CA ASP A 140 -3.48 7.71 9.98
C ASP A 140 -2.69 6.50 9.43
N ASP A 141 -2.39 6.53 8.13
CA ASP A 141 -1.59 5.51 7.42
C ASP A 141 -0.13 5.38 7.91
N TRP A 142 0.34 6.35 8.69
CA TRP A 142 1.69 6.36 9.29
C TRP A 142 1.70 5.94 10.76
N ASP A 143 0.54 5.82 11.42
CA ASP A 143 0.48 5.62 12.87
C ASP A 143 1.13 4.31 13.33
N MET A 144 1.17 3.31 12.47
CA MET A 144 1.87 2.06 12.75
C MET A 144 3.36 2.28 13.09
N TYR A 145 3.98 3.32 12.54
CA TYR A 145 5.39 3.67 12.77
C TYR A 145 5.57 4.84 13.74
N LYS A 146 4.48 5.42 14.23
CA LYS A 146 4.52 6.59 15.11
C LYS A 146 4.89 6.14 16.51
N THR A 147 6.00 6.65 17.01
CA THR A 147 6.42 6.40 18.39
C THR A 147 5.86 7.48 19.30
N GLU A 148 5.09 7.10 20.30
CA GLU A 148 4.63 8.01 21.36
C GLU A 148 5.61 8.00 22.53
N ILE A 149 6.05 9.19 22.95
CA ILE A 149 6.86 9.35 24.15
C ILE A 149 5.91 9.52 25.33
N LYS A 150 5.81 8.51 26.18
CA LYS A 150 5.03 8.59 27.43
C LYS A 150 5.91 9.18 28.54
N VAL A 151 5.75 10.47 28.82
CA VAL A 151 6.43 11.13 29.94
C VAL A 151 5.65 10.85 31.22
N LYS A 152 6.23 10.08 32.15
CA LYS A 152 5.66 9.86 33.48
C LYS A 152 6.30 10.84 34.47
N PRO A 153 5.54 11.74 35.11
CA PRO A 153 6.10 12.60 36.16
C PRO A 153 6.58 11.71 37.33
N GLY A 154 7.83 11.89 37.76
CA GLY A 154 8.41 11.20 38.92
C GLY A 154 9.18 9.90 38.66
N SER A 155 9.34 9.46 37.41
CA SER A 155 10.19 8.31 37.07
C SER A 155 11.65 8.74 36.94
N TRP A 156 12.49 8.42 37.93
CA TRP A 156 13.96 8.59 37.86
C TRP A 156 14.64 7.64 36.85
N PHE A 157 13.90 6.69 36.29
CA PHE A 157 14.39 5.79 35.24
C PHE A 157 14.13 6.38 33.87
N TYR A 158 15.22 6.80 33.21
CA TYR A 158 15.22 7.14 31.79
C TYR A 158 15.26 5.83 30.99
N VAL A 159 14.11 5.39 30.47
CA VAL A 159 14.08 4.25 29.54
C VAL A 159 14.55 4.78 28.18
N HIS A 160 15.84 4.57 27.87
CA HIS A 160 16.42 4.98 26.60
C HIS A 160 15.93 4.06 25.49
N GLN A 161 14.87 4.45 24.79
CA GLN A 161 14.56 3.83 23.50
C GLN A 161 15.52 4.40 22.47
N HIS A 162 16.25 3.56 21.74
CA HIS A 162 17.08 4.02 20.63
C HIS A 162 16.20 4.72 19.61
N LEU A 163 16.42 6.03 19.41
CA LEU A 163 15.67 6.83 18.45
C LEU A 163 15.96 6.30 17.03
N PRO A 164 14.95 5.89 16.25
CA PRO A 164 15.16 5.64 14.84
C PRO A 164 15.57 6.96 14.15
N ARG A 165 16.39 6.84 13.11
CA ARG A 165 17.14 7.90 12.38
C ARG A 165 16.56 9.33 12.45
N ALA A 166 17.50 10.28 12.50
CA ALA A 166 17.43 11.72 12.77
C ALA A 166 16.22 12.59 12.32
N PRO A 167 15.48 12.38 11.19
CA PRO A 167 14.39 13.30 10.81
C PRO A 167 13.24 13.46 11.84
N LEU A 168 13.10 12.54 12.80
CA LEU A 168 12.03 12.60 13.81
C LEU A 168 12.30 13.59 14.97
N TYR A 169 13.56 13.97 15.22
CA TYR A 169 13.92 14.83 16.36
C TYR A 169 13.32 16.25 16.26
N ASN A 170 13.29 16.82 15.05
CA ASN A 170 12.83 18.19 14.84
C ASN A 170 11.31 18.35 15.00
N ASN A 171 10.52 17.29 14.78
CA ASN A 171 9.08 17.33 15.00
C ASN A 171 8.70 17.12 16.48
N ILE A 172 9.50 16.35 17.23
CA ILE A 172 9.30 16.13 18.67
C ILE A 172 9.51 17.43 19.46
N LYS A 173 10.55 18.22 19.13
CA LYS A 173 10.80 19.54 19.75
C LYS A 173 9.64 20.53 19.55
N ARG A 174 9.01 20.53 18.37
CA ARG A 174 7.86 21.42 18.07
C ARG A 174 6.60 21.05 18.86
N ASN A 175 6.32 19.76 19.01
CA ASN A 175 5.14 19.30 19.75
C ASN A 175 5.26 19.53 21.27
N PHE A 176 6.46 19.42 21.84
CA PHE A 176 6.71 19.70 23.26
C PHE A 176 6.52 21.18 23.62
N ASN A 177 6.81 22.10 22.70
CA ASN A 177 6.56 23.53 22.93
C ASN A 177 5.06 23.84 22.88
N LYS A 178 4.31 23.20 21.97
CA LYS A 178 2.85 23.37 21.85
C LYS A 178 2.06 22.93 23.11
N THR A 179 2.53 21.90 23.81
CA THR A 179 1.90 21.43 25.06
C THR A 179 2.21 22.31 26.26
N LYS A 180 3.26 23.15 26.20
CA LYS A 180 3.54 24.14 27.24
C LYS A 180 2.60 25.34 27.13
N ASP A 181 2.37 25.81 25.90
CA ASP A 181 1.55 27.01 25.64
C ASP A 181 0.05 26.83 25.98
N THR A 182 -0.43 25.58 26.06
CA THR A 182 -1.83 25.22 26.38
C THR A 182 -2.09 24.97 27.86
N SER A 183 -1.05 25.06 28.70
CA SER A 183 -1.14 24.86 30.16
C SER A 183 -0.98 26.16 30.96
N THR A 184 -0.90 27.30 30.27
CA THR A 184 -0.72 28.65 30.84
C THR A 184 -1.86 29.62 30.48
N SER A 185 -3.06 29.10 30.24
CA SER A 185 -4.31 29.88 30.09
C SER A 185 -5.37 29.36 31.03
#